data_AF-A0A1H6CH00-F1
#
_entry.id   AF-A0A1H6CH00-F1
#
_cell.length_a   1.000
_cell.length_b   1.000
_cell.length_c   1.000
_cell.angle_alpha   90.00
_cell.angle_beta   90.00
_cell.angle_gamma   90.00
#
_symmetry.space_group_name_H-M   'P 1'
#
loop_
_entity.id
_entity.type
_entity.pdbx_description
1 polymer ?
#
loop_
_entity_poly.entity_id
_entity_poly.type
_entity_poly.pdbx_seq_one_letter_code
_entity_poly.pdbx_strand_id
1 'polypeptide(L)'
;MTAREDSPSDEDASNSSSATNRAPRINWVALRLDETPRIALWLLVLVIIVKVSLTAFFNYTVFSVPPNQTPVFGPIMRATGGLVTSQLLVGLFQLGVIIGGLVWLVGGLHPVHVGLDRDDLREGIIVTGVLWVVVQLVGVVVSGITGPVTFSPLWQAIGSRGMLSNLLAEVFGTAPMEETIYRGLFLTQGYLLARRLIDDRRASLGLAVVGSQLLFALVHIPARLVAGTQLGLPLWQDLLITFVLGSIFALVYLRTGNLFVAMGVHVLSNDPTSLFLTQPIARVVVGLCVLILLLGWPRLHRLRMMPNEDANTPTQ
;
A
#
# COMPACT_ATOMS: atom_id res chain seq x y z
N MET A 1 50.13 34.58 -51.87
CA MET A 1 49.80 34.16 -53.25
C MET A 1 49.29 32.73 -53.17
N THR A 2 48.00 32.57 -52.83
CA THR A 2 46.86 32.32 -53.74
C THR A 2 46.69 30.84 -54.09
N ALA A 3 45.84 30.16 -53.34
CA ALA A 3 45.11 28.93 -53.68
C ALA A 3 44.22 28.61 -52.48
N ARG A 4 42.97 28.19 -52.57
CA ARG A 4 41.98 28.01 -53.64
C ARG A 4 40.69 27.72 -52.88
N GLU A 5 39.59 28.33 -53.31
CA GLU A 5 38.24 28.09 -52.81
C GLU A 5 37.84 26.63 -53.01
N ASP A 6 37.19 26.03 -52.01
CA ASP A 6 36.27 24.91 -52.19
C ASP A 6 35.21 24.98 -51.08
N SER A 7 34.03 25.49 -51.45
CA SER A 7 32.80 25.41 -50.67
C SER A 7 32.05 24.13 -51.03
N PRO A 8 31.66 23.29 -50.06
CA PRO A 8 30.57 22.34 -50.27
C PRO A 8 29.25 22.98 -49.84
N SER A 9 28.43 23.21 -50.87
CA SER A 9 26.98 23.33 -50.93
C SER A 9 26.16 22.99 -49.67
N ASP A 10 25.32 23.97 -49.32
CA ASP A 10 24.06 23.81 -48.61
C ASP A 10 23.15 22.77 -49.30
N GLU A 11 22.97 21.61 -48.69
CA GLU A 11 21.80 20.73 -48.91
C GLU A 11 21.29 20.25 -47.55
N ASP A 12 20.82 21.20 -46.74
CA ASP A 12 20.19 20.96 -45.44
C ASP A 12 18.76 21.53 -45.46
N ALA A 13 17.86 20.94 -46.25
CA ALA A 13 16.44 21.28 -46.22
C ALA A 13 15.56 20.21 -46.87
N SER A 14 15.25 19.13 -46.14
CA SER A 14 13.91 18.51 -46.12
C SER A 14 13.90 17.20 -45.36
N ASN A 15 13.82 17.27 -44.04
CA ASN A 15 13.28 16.15 -43.29
C ASN A 15 12.47 16.62 -42.07
N SER A 16 11.53 17.53 -42.32
CA SER A 16 10.41 17.79 -41.40
C SER A 16 9.39 16.66 -41.52
N SER A 17 9.76 15.43 -41.13
CA SER A 17 8.81 14.33 -40.98
C SER A 17 8.12 14.43 -39.63
N SER A 18 6.88 14.94 -39.70
CA SER A 18 5.79 14.65 -38.78
C SER A 18 6.16 14.53 -37.30
N ALA A 19 6.10 15.66 -36.59
CA ALA A 19 5.67 15.68 -35.20
C ALA A 19 4.25 15.09 -35.14
N THR A 20 4.16 13.76 -35.18
CA THR A 20 2.92 13.06 -34.94
C THR A 20 2.48 13.43 -33.53
N ASN A 21 1.35 14.11 -33.50
CA ASN A 21 0.55 14.50 -32.36
C ASN A 21 0.11 13.22 -31.60
N ARG A 22 1.07 12.50 -31.02
CA ARG A 22 0.81 11.34 -30.18
C ARG A 22 0.23 11.91 -28.89
N ALA A 23 -1.08 11.75 -28.75
CA ALA A 23 -1.78 11.98 -27.50
C ALA A 23 -0.93 11.48 -26.33
N PRO A 24 -0.77 12.25 -25.24
CA PRO A 24 0.11 11.89 -24.15
C PRO A 24 -0.24 10.48 -23.67
N ARG A 25 0.69 9.54 -23.85
CA ARG A 25 0.51 8.16 -23.39
C ARG A 25 0.23 8.23 -21.90
N ILE A 26 -0.97 7.83 -21.49
CA ILE A 26 -1.37 7.77 -20.09
C ILE A 26 -0.37 6.84 -19.40
N ASN A 27 0.56 7.41 -18.65
CA ASN A 27 1.49 6.63 -17.87
C ASN A 27 0.68 5.95 -16.76
N TRP A 28 0.56 4.64 -16.81
CA TRP A 28 -0.25 3.86 -15.87
C TRP A 28 0.40 3.76 -14.49
N VAL A 29 1.72 3.92 -14.44
CA VAL A 29 2.53 3.89 -13.23
C VAL A 29 2.96 5.31 -12.90
N ALA A 30 2.57 5.79 -11.72
CA ALA A 30 2.96 7.12 -11.23
C ALA A 30 4.39 7.16 -10.68
N LEU A 31 4.90 6.01 -10.21
CA LEU A 31 6.21 5.89 -9.56
C LEU A 31 7.39 5.93 -10.53
N ARG A 32 8.43 6.66 -10.14
CA ARG A 32 9.75 6.69 -10.78
C ARG A 32 10.69 5.65 -10.18
N LEU A 33 10.37 4.38 -10.39
CA LEU A 33 11.08 3.25 -9.77
C LEU A 33 12.56 3.16 -10.15
N ASP A 34 12.96 3.68 -11.32
CA ASP A 34 14.35 3.60 -11.80
C ASP A 34 15.29 4.57 -11.05
N GLU A 35 14.74 5.59 -10.39
CA GLU A 35 15.48 6.59 -9.60
C GLU A 35 15.71 6.13 -8.15
N THR A 36 15.06 5.05 -7.71
CA THR A 36 15.17 4.55 -6.34
C THR A 36 16.57 3.95 -6.08
N PRO A 37 17.27 4.32 -4.99
CA PRO A 37 18.54 3.71 -4.64
C PRO A 37 18.40 2.20 -4.43
N ARG A 38 19.42 1.46 -4.85
CA ARG A 38 19.46 0.00 -4.70
C ARG A 38 20.04 -0.37 -3.33
N ILE A 39 19.44 -1.36 -2.68
CA ILE A 39 20.01 -1.98 -1.48
C ILE A 39 20.75 -3.26 -1.86
N ALA A 40 21.73 -3.67 -1.06
CA ALA A 40 22.44 -4.92 -1.26
C ALA A 40 21.50 -6.15 -1.14
N LEU A 41 21.67 -7.14 -2.02
CA LEU A 41 20.81 -8.33 -2.06
C LEU A 41 20.81 -9.11 -0.73
N TRP A 42 21.97 -9.21 -0.06
CA TRP A 42 22.07 -9.89 1.23
C TRP A 42 21.17 -9.24 2.29
N LEU A 43 20.99 -7.92 2.23
CA LEU A 43 20.16 -7.19 3.17
C LEU A 43 18.67 -7.43 2.89
N LEU A 44 18.26 -7.55 1.62
CA LEU A 44 16.89 -7.97 1.28
C LEU A 44 16.59 -9.37 1.83
N VAL A 45 17.53 -10.30 1.66
CA VAL A 45 17.41 -11.66 2.22
C VAL A 45 17.34 -11.60 3.76
N LEU A 46 18.17 -10.78 4.40
CA LEU A 46 18.12 -10.60 5.85
C LEU A 46 16.77 -10.04 6.32
N VAL A 47 16.21 -9.04 5.61
CA VAL A 47 14.87 -8.49 5.91
C VAL A 47 13.80 -9.59 5.81
N ILE A 48 13.86 -10.46 4.79
CA ILE A 48 12.94 -11.60 4.65
C ILE A 48 13.05 -12.53 5.86
N ILE A 49 14.28 -12.95 6.22
CA ILE A 49 14.52 -13.86 7.34
C ILE A 49 13.99 -13.23 8.63
N VAL A 50 14.37 -11.99 8.94
CA VAL A 50 13.95 -11.30 10.16
C VAL A 50 12.42 -11.12 10.19
N LYS A 51 11.80 -10.74 9.07
CA LYS A 51 10.33 -10.60 8.99
C LYS A 51 9.62 -11.92 9.25
N VAL A 52 10.06 -13.01 8.63
CA VAL A 52 9.47 -14.35 8.84
C VAL A 52 9.68 -14.81 10.29
N SER A 53 10.91 -14.68 10.82
CA SER A 53 11.24 -15.06 12.19
C SER A 53 10.45 -14.28 13.23
N LEU A 54 10.38 -12.95 13.11
CA LEU A 54 9.60 -12.11 14.03
C LEU A 54 8.11 -12.41 13.92
N THR A 55 7.59 -12.60 12.70
CA THR A 55 6.17 -12.93 12.51
C THR A 55 5.84 -14.26 13.16
N ALA A 56 6.64 -15.31 12.93
CA ALA A 56 6.46 -16.59 13.60
C ALA A 56 6.56 -16.44 15.13
N PHE A 57 7.61 -15.80 15.62
CA PHE A 57 7.84 -15.57 17.05
C PHE A 57 6.63 -14.91 17.73
N PHE A 58 6.15 -13.77 17.20
CA PHE A 58 5.02 -13.06 17.80
C PHE A 58 3.71 -13.83 17.69
N ASN A 59 3.48 -14.56 16.60
CA ASN A 59 2.31 -15.43 16.50
C ASN A 59 2.32 -16.48 17.62
N TYR A 60 3.43 -17.21 17.80
CA TYR A 60 3.51 -18.26 18.82
C TYR A 60 3.59 -17.76 20.26
N THR A 61 4.16 -16.57 20.51
CA THR A 61 4.43 -16.11 21.89
C THR A 61 3.46 -15.04 22.38
N VAL A 62 2.90 -14.23 21.48
CA VAL A 62 2.02 -13.10 21.85
C VAL A 62 0.58 -13.37 21.47
N PHE A 63 0.32 -13.96 20.30
CA PHE A 63 -1.04 -14.18 19.80
C PHE A 63 -1.61 -15.57 20.13
N SER A 64 -0.77 -16.59 20.35
CA SER A 64 -1.20 -17.94 20.78
C SER A 64 -1.39 -18.12 22.29
N VAL A 65 -1.44 -17.05 23.07
CA VAL A 65 -1.48 -17.17 24.55
C VAL A 65 -2.83 -17.75 24.98
N PRO A 66 -2.86 -18.88 25.73
CA PRO A 66 -4.10 -19.49 26.19
C PRO A 66 -4.93 -18.55 27.09
N PRO A 67 -6.27 -18.69 27.15
CA PRO A 67 -7.13 -17.79 27.93
C PRO A 67 -6.82 -17.73 29.44
N ASN A 68 -6.17 -18.75 29.98
CA ASN A 68 -5.75 -18.81 31.39
C ASN A 68 -4.40 -18.12 31.67
N GLN A 69 -3.74 -17.57 30.65
CA GLN A 69 -2.47 -16.86 30.79
C GLN A 69 -2.63 -15.38 30.44
N THR A 70 -1.83 -14.55 31.12
CA THR A 70 -1.78 -13.12 30.77
C THR A 70 -0.93 -12.95 29.51
N PRO A 71 -1.45 -12.28 28.46
CA PRO A 71 -0.65 -11.95 27.28
C PRO A 71 0.61 -11.18 27.66
N VAL A 72 1.70 -11.31 26.88
CA VAL A 72 2.97 -10.59 27.11
C VAL A 72 2.75 -9.09 27.34
N PHE A 73 1.83 -8.47 26.57
CA PHE A 73 1.48 -7.06 26.69
C PHE A 73 0.25 -6.77 27.57
N GLY A 74 -0.23 -7.77 28.31
CA GLY A 74 -1.40 -7.69 29.18
C GLY A 74 -1.36 -6.51 30.18
N PRO A 75 -0.22 -6.22 30.84
CA PRO A 75 -0.12 -5.05 31.72
C PRO A 75 -0.39 -3.72 31.00
N ILE A 76 0.14 -3.53 29.78
CA ILE A 76 -0.05 -2.32 28.98
C ILE A 76 -1.49 -2.22 28.49
N MET A 77 -2.05 -3.34 28.02
CA MET A 77 -3.45 -3.40 27.59
C MET A 77 -4.39 -3.03 28.74
N ARG A 78 -4.15 -3.54 29.95
CA ARG A 78 -4.96 -3.17 31.13
C ARG A 78 -4.78 -1.70 31.53
N ALA A 79 -3.53 -1.20 31.55
CA ALA A 79 -3.23 0.18 31.91
C ALA A 79 -3.87 1.20 30.95
N THR A 80 -4.03 0.83 29.68
CA THR A 80 -4.65 1.68 28.64
C THR A 80 -6.13 1.39 28.42
N GLY A 81 -6.74 0.52 29.23
CA GLY A 81 -8.14 0.11 29.07
C GLY A 81 -8.44 -0.57 27.73
N GLY A 82 -7.43 -1.21 27.13
CA GLY A 82 -7.51 -1.90 25.84
C GLY A 82 -7.22 -1.02 24.62
N LEU A 83 -6.87 0.26 24.81
CA LEU A 83 -6.58 1.17 23.69
C LEU A 83 -5.28 0.80 22.96
N VAL A 84 -4.24 0.42 23.71
CA VAL A 84 -2.99 -0.09 23.15
C VAL A 84 -3.04 -1.61 23.14
N THR A 85 -3.14 -2.18 21.94
CA THR A 85 -3.26 -3.63 21.74
C THR A 85 -1.90 -4.28 21.46
N SER A 86 -1.83 -5.60 21.64
CA SER A 86 -0.65 -6.38 21.22
C SER A 86 -0.35 -6.20 19.73
N GLN A 87 -1.36 -6.10 18.88
CA GLN A 87 -1.20 -5.88 17.45
C GLN A 87 -0.49 -4.55 17.16
N LEU A 88 -0.90 -3.46 17.80
CA LEU A 88 -0.25 -2.16 17.68
C LEU A 88 1.23 -2.25 18.10
N LEU A 89 1.51 -2.82 19.27
CA LEU A 89 2.86 -2.92 19.80
C LEU A 89 3.78 -3.79 18.94
N VAL A 90 3.29 -4.92 18.46
CA VAL A 90 4.04 -5.80 17.55
C VAL A 90 4.30 -5.11 16.21
N GLY A 91 3.30 -4.43 15.65
CA GLY A 91 3.44 -3.67 14.41
C GLY A 91 4.49 -2.57 14.51
N LEU A 92 4.42 -1.75 15.57
CA LEU A 92 5.41 -0.70 15.86
C LEU A 92 6.81 -1.27 16.07
N PHE A 93 6.94 -2.37 16.80
CA PHE A 93 8.22 -3.03 17.01
C PHE A 93 8.82 -3.53 15.68
N GLN A 94 8.04 -4.22 14.85
CA GLN A 94 8.50 -4.71 13.55
C GLN A 94 8.86 -3.55 12.61
N LEU A 95 8.07 -2.48 12.59
CA LEU A 95 8.37 -1.27 11.82
C LEU A 95 9.71 -0.66 12.27
N GLY A 96 9.93 -0.53 13.58
CA GLY A 96 11.17 0.01 14.14
C GLY A 96 12.39 -0.86 13.83
N VAL A 97 12.30 -2.18 14.02
CA VAL A 97 13.42 -3.11 13.79
C VAL A 97 13.73 -3.26 12.30
N ILE A 98 12.71 -3.48 11.47
CA ILE A 98 12.91 -3.79 10.06
C ILE A 98 13.13 -2.52 9.25
N ILE A 99 12.21 -1.56 9.31
CA ILE A 99 12.31 -0.34 8.50
C ILE A 99 13.31 0.62 9.12
N GLY A 100 13.19 0.92 10.42
CA GLY A 100 14.12 1.81 11.10
C GLY A 100 15.54 1.22 11.17
N GLY A 101 15.68 0.00 11.67
CA GLY A 101 16.97 -0.67 11.85
C GLY A 101 17.60 -1.14 10.54
N LEU A 102 17.03 -2.17 9.90
CA LEU A 102 17.68 -2.83 8.77
C LEU A 102 17.66 -1.98 7.49
N VAL A 103 16.52 -1.38 7.15
CA VAL A 103 16.38 -0.67 5.87
C VAL A 103 17.03 0.71 5.93
N TRP A 104 16.72 1.50 6.96
CA TRP A 104 17.23 2.86 7.07
C TRP A 104 18.64 2.92 7.65
N LEU A 105 18.88 2.41 8.86
CA LEU A 105 20.20 2.55 9.49
C LEU A 105 21.29 1.68 8.84
N VAL A 106 20.99 0.42 8.53
CA VAL A 106 21.98 -0.51 7.92
C VAL A 106 22.01 -0.36 6.39
N GLY A 107 20.84 -0.26 5.74
CA GLY A 107 20.72 -0.17 4.29
C GLY A 107 20.91 1.22 3.70
N GLY A 108 20.92 2.26 4.53
CA GLY A 108 21.04 3.66 4.08
C GLY A 108 19.83 4.18 3.29
N LEU A 109 18.73 3.42 3.22
CA LEU A 109 17.52 3.88 2.52
C LEU A 109 16.71 4.82 3.43
N HIS A 110 16.72 6.11 3.08
CA HIS A 110 15.85 7.09 3.70
C HIS A 110 14.35 6.76 3.51
N PRO A 111 13.46 7.08 4.47
CA PRO A 111 12.01 6.81 4.38
C PRO A 111 11.33 7.18 3.05
N VAL A 112 11.72 8.30 2.44
CA VAL A 112 11.19 8.73 1.13
C VAL A 112 11.43 7.70 0.01
N HIS A 113 12.55 6.95 0.06
CA HIS A 113 12.87 5.93 -0.95
C HIS A 113 12.02 4.67 -0.84
N VAL A 114 11.35 4.48 0.30
CA VAL A 114 10.35 3.42 0.48
C VAL A 114 8.93 3.98 0.44
N GLY A 115 8.73 5.19 -0.09
CA GLY A 115 7.40 5.80 -0.30
C GLY A 115 6.83 6.52 0.92
N LEU A 116 7.61 6.70 2.00
CA LEU A 116 7.19 7.49 3.17
C LEU A 116 7.54 8.97 2.97
N ASP A 117 6.90 9.60 1.99
CA ASP A 117 7.01 11.03 1.73
C ASP A 117 5.97 11.84 2.52
N ARG A 118 6.42 12.88 3.24
CA ARG A 118 5.50 13.72 4.04
C ARG A 118 4.53 14.50 3.16
N ASP A 119 4.93 14.85 1.94
CA ASP A 119 4.08 15.62 1.03
C ASP A 119 2.88 14.78 0.55
N ASP A 120 3.05 13.45 0.52
CA ASP A 120 2.02 12.48 0.15
C ASP A 120 1.03 12.18 1.28
N LEU A 121 1.41 12.45 2.54
CA LEU A 121 0.61 12.11 3.72
C LEU A 121 -0.78 12.76 3.69
N ARG A 122 -0.84 14.04 3.32
CA ARG A 122 -2.11 14.79 3.25
C ARG A 122 -3.07 14.15 2.26
N GLU A 123 -2.58 13.76 1.09
CA GLU A 123 -3.40 13.09 0.08
C GLU A 123 -3.86 11.71 0.55
N GLY A 124 -2.98 10.93 1.18
CA GLY A 124 -3.34 9.64 1.78
C GLY A 124 -4.48 9.76 2.79
N ILE A 125 -4.39 10.73 3.70
CA ILE A 125 -5.44 11.01 4.71
C ILE A 125 -6.76 11.38 4.02
N ILE A 126 -6.74 12.29 3.05
CA ILE A 126 -7.94 12.76 2.36
C ILE A 126 -8.62 11.60 1.62
N VAL A 127 -7.87 10.84 0.82
CA VAL A 127 -8.42 9.71 0.06
C VAL A 127 -9.03 8.69 1.01
N THR A 128 -8.31 8.31 2.08
CA THR A 128 -8.81 7.36 3.08
C THR A 128 -10.09 7.85 3.73
N GLY A 129 -10.14 9.13 4.16
CA GLY A 129 -11.32 9.73 4.74
C GLY A 129 -12.52 9.74 3.78
N VAL A 130 -12.30 10.09 2.51
CA VAL A 130 -13.35 10.05 1.48
C VAL A 130 -13.88 8.63 1.29
N LEU A 131 -12.99 7.64 1.15
CA LEU A 131 -13.39 6.24 1.01
C LEU A 131 -14.21 5.76 2.21
N TRP A 132 -13.76 6.10 3.42
CA TRP A 132 -14.48 5.78 4.65
C TRP A 132 -15.87 6.43 4.70
N VAL A 133 -15.99 7.72 4.36
CA VAL A 133 -17.29 8.42 4.30
C VAL A 133 -18.23 7.73 3.32
N VAL A 134 -17.76 7.33 2.13
CA VAL A 134 -18.58 6.60 1.15
C VAL A 134 -19.08 5.29 1.74
N VAL A 135 -18.24 4.53 2.44
CA VAL A 135 -18.66 3.29 3.13
C VAL A 135 -19.76 3.57 4.17
N GLN A 136 -19.66 4.67 4.94
CA GLN A 136 -20.71 5.05 5.90
C GLN A 136 -22.01 5.42 5.19
N LEU A 137 -21.96 6.22 4.13
CA LEU A 137 -23.14 6.65 3.38
C LEU A 137 -23.87 5.47 2.76
N VAL A 138 -23.14 4.55 2.12
CA VAL A 138 -23.71 3.29 1.61
C VAL A 138 -24.31 2.48 2.75
N GLY A 139 -23.65 2.44 3.91
CA GLY A 139 -24.16 1.77 5.09
C GLY A 139 -25.49 2.32 5.59
N VAL A 140 -25.64 3.64 5.68
CA VAL A 140 -26.91 4.28 6.05
C VAL A 140 -28.02 3.90 5.08
N VAL A 141 -27.75 3.99 3.77
CA VAL A 141 -28.73 3.67 2.73
C VAL A 141 -29.15 2.20 2.79
N VAL A 142 -28.20 1.27 2.82
CA VAL A 142 -28.47 -0.17 2.87
C VAL A 142 -29.23 -0.52 4.14
N SER A 143 -28.77 -0.05 5.30
CA SER A 143 -29.45 -0.33 6.57
C SER A 143 -30.88 0.22 6.57
N GLY A 144 -31.09 1.46 6.10
CA GLY A 144 -32.40 2.09 6.03
C GLY A 144 -33.40 1.41 5.08
N ILE A 145 -32.92 0.76 4.03
CA ILE A 145 -33.77 -0.06 3.14
C ILE A 145 -34.14 -1.39 3.79
N THR A 146 -33.23 -1.98 4.57
CA THR A 146 -33.44 -3.29 5.21
C THR A 146 -34.17 -3.24 6.55
N GLY A 147 -34.29 -2.05 7.17
CA GLY A 147 -34.96 -1.87 8.45
C GLY A 147 -34.48 -0.61 9.20
N PRO A 148 -34.66 -0.55 10.52
CA PRO A 148 -34.15 0.55 11.33
C PRO A 148 -32.63 0.67 11.24
N VAL A 149 -32.14 1.90 11.06
CA VAL A 149 -30.70 2.18 11.07
C VAL A 149 -30.18 1.96 12.50
N THR A 150 -29.40 0.89 12.67
CA THR A 150 -28.77 0.51 13.93
C THR A 150 -27.27 0.34 13.74
N PHE A 151 -26.52 0.41 14.84
CA PHE A 151 -25.09 0.13 14.80
C PHE A 151 -24.84 -1.32 14.40
N SER A 152 -23.76 -1.57 13.66
CA SER A 152 -23.38 -2.91 13.26
C SER A 152 -23.10 -3.78 14.49
N PRO A 153 -23.33 -5.11 14.41
CA PRO A 153 -23.12 -6.01 15.55
C PRO A 153 -21.72 -5.93 16.15
N LEU A 154 -20.70 -5.62 15.36
CA LEU A 154 -19.33 -5.45 15.85
C LEU A 154 -19.21 -4.24 16.79
N TRP A 155 -19.76 -3.09 16.40
CA TRP A 155 -19.77 -1.89 17.26
C TRP A 155 -20.54 -2.12 18.56
N GLN A 156 -21.62 -2.91 18.51
CA GLN A 156 -22.35 -3.30 19.71
C GLN A 156 -21.54 -4.25 20.61
N ALA A 157 -20.78 -5.17 20.02
CA ALA A 157 -20.02 -6.18 20.73
C ALA A 157 -18.75 -5.63 21.42
N ILE A 158 -17.97 -4.79 20.75
CA ILE A 158 -16.68 -4.30 21.28
C ILE A 158 -16.69 -2.82 21.67
N GLY A 159 -17.77 -2.10 21.36
CA GLY A 159 -17.93 -0.68 21.69
C GLY A 159 -16.98 0.25 20.93
N SER A 160 -17.16 1.56 21.14
CA SER A 160 -16.36 2.59 20.47
C SER A 160 -14.87 2.52 20.83
N ARG A 161 -14.54 2.16 22.08
CA ARG A 161 -13.16 2.00 22.51
C ARG A 161 -12.47 0.83 21.82
N GLY A 162 -13.13 -0.32 21.68
CA GLY A 162 -12.59 -1.47 20.96
C GLY A 162 -12.41 -1.19 19.47
N MET A 163 -13.37 -0.48 18.85
CA MET A 163 -13.24 -0.04 17.46
C MET A 163 -12.08 0.93 17.26
N LEU A 164 -11.91 1.89 18.19
CA LEU A 164 -10.79 2.82 18.16
C LEU A 164 -9.44 2.09 18.33
N SER A 165 -9.37 1.10 19.24
CA SER A 165 -8.12 0.35 19.45
C SER A 165 -7.74 -0.50 18.23
N ASN A 166 -8.71 -1.10 17.55
CA ASN A 166 -8.50 -1.79 16.27
C ASN A 166 -8.00 -0.81 15.20
N LEU A 167 -8.67 0.34 15.05
CA LEU A 167 -8.27 1.35 14.08
C LEU A 167 -6.85 1.85 14.32
N LEU A 168 -6.48 2.11 15.58
CA LEU A 168 -5.12 2.52 15.94
C LEU A 168 -4.09 1.43 15.60
N ALA A 169 -4.41 0.16 15.87
CA ALA A 169 -3.54 -0.96 15.54
C ALA A 169 -3.32 -1.12 14.04
N GLU A 170 -4.35 -0.92 13.22
CA GLU A 170 -4.24 -0.96 11.76
C GLU A 170 -3.47 0.27 11.23
N VAL A 171 -3.84 1.48 11.63
CA VAL A 171 -3.29 2.76 11.11
C VAL A 171 -1.84 2.97 11.49
N PHE A 172 -1.41 2.54 12.68
CA PHE A 172 -0.04 2.78 13.17
C PHE A 172 0.81 1.51 13.27
N GLY A 173 0.19 0.33 13.25
CA GLY A 173 0.87 -0.95 13.37
C GLY A 173 0.90 -1.70 12.04
N THR A 174 -0.19 -2.40 11.72
CA THR A 174 -0.24 -3.37 10.63
C THR A 174 -0.02 -2.73 9.26
N ALA A 175 -0.86 -1.77 8.85
CA ALA A 175 -0.80 -1.24 7.49
C ALA A 175 0.51 -0.49 7.20
N PRO A 176 1.05 0.38 8.09
CA PRO A 176 2.34 1.00 7.83
C PRO A 176 3.49 0.00 7.73
N MET A 177 3.53 -1.00 8.62
CA MET A 177 4.56 -2.04 8.60
C MET A 177 4.51 -2.84 7.32
N GLU A 178 3.33 -3.34 6.94
CA GLU A 178 3.19 -4.19 5.76
C GLU A 178 3.36 -3.40 4.46
N GLU A 179 2.71 -2.25 4.30
CA GLU A 179 2.83 -1.48 3.06
C GLU A 179 4.25 -0.98 2.83
N THR A 180 4.96 -0.53 3.88
CA THR A 180 6.36 -0.10 3.72
C THR A 180 7.27 -1.27 3.33
N ILE A 181 7.09 -2.45 3.93
CA ILE A 181 7.90 -3.63 3.62
C ILE A 181 7.59 -4.17 2.21
N TYR A 182 6.32 -4.37 1.88
CA TYR A 182 5.96 -5.09 0.65
C TYR A 182 5.88 -4.17 -0.58
N ARG A 183 5.39 -2.94 -0.42
CA ARG A 183 5.18 -2.00 -1.53
C ARG A 183 6.32 -0.99 -1.59
N GLY A 184 6.70 -0.44 -0.44
CA GLY A 184 7.82 0.48 -0.33
C GLY A 184 9.17 -0.16 -0.66
N LEU A 185 9.45 -1.36 -0.13
CA LEU A 185 10.74 -2.03 -0.26
C LEU A 185 10.73 -3.20 -1.27
N PHE A 186 9.98 -4.27 -1.03
CA PHE A 186 10.12 -5.49 -1.86
C PHE A 186 9.64 -5.30 -3.29
N LEU A 187 8.56 -4.55 -3.52
CA LEU A 187 8.10 -4.24 -4.87
C LEU A 187 9.12 -3.37 -5.62
N THR A 188 9.64 -2.30 -4.99
CA THR A 188 10.57 -1.37 -5.64
C THR A 188 11.93 -2.05 -5.92
N GLN A 189 12.51 -2.72 -4.92
CA GLN A 189 13.78 -3.41 -5.07
C GLN A 189 13.66 -4.67 -5.92
N GLY A 190 12.53 -5.37 -5.85
CA GLY A 190 12.20 -6.49 -6.73
C GLY A 190 12.14 -6.06 -8.19
N TYR A 191 11.55 -4.89 -8.48
CA TYR A 191 11.58 -4.30 -9.82
C TYR A 191 13.02 -4.03 -10.27
N LEU A 192 13.84 -3.36 -9.45
CA LEU A 192 15.24 -3.07 -9.78
C LEU A 192 16.09 -4.32 -9.99
N LEU A 193 15.81 -5.39 -9.25
CA LEU A 193 16.45 -6.69 -9.44
C LEU A 193 16.00 -7.34 -10.75
N ALA A 194 14.70 -7.35 -11.03
CA ALA A 194 14.14 -7.87 -12.27
C ALA A 194 14.65 -7.12 -13.51
N ARG A 195 14.89 -5.79 -13.41
CA ARG A 195 15.52 -4.97 -14.45
C ARG A 195 16.93 -5.42 -14.84
N ARG A 196 17.63 -6.20 -13.99
CA ARG A 196 18.94 -6.76 -14.33
C ARG A 196 18.86 -8.01 -15.21
N LEU A 197 17.69 -8.66 -15.22
CA LEU A 197 17.45 -9.91 -15.93
C LEU A 197 16.58 -9.71 -17.16
N ILE A 198 15.69 -8.71 -17.12
CA ILE A 198 14.66 -8.47 -18.14
C ILE A 198 14.65 -6.99 -18.50
N ASP A 199 14.91 -6.67 -19.77
CA ASP A 199 14.92 -5.30 -20.29
C ASP A 199 13.53 -4.73 -20.56
N ASP A 200 12.47 -5.54 -20.62
CA ASP A 200 11.10 -5.05 -20.74
C ASP A 200 10.55 -4.56 -19.39
N ARG A 201 10.20 -3.27 -19.32
CA ARG A 201 9.75 -2.62 -18.07
C ARG A 201 8.49 -3.26 -17.50
N ARG A 202 7.55 -3.69 -18.35
CA ARG A 202 6.27 -4.25 -17.92
C ARG A 202 6.46 -5.64 -17.34
N ALA A 203 7.28 -6.47 -17.97
CA ALA A 203 7.65 -7.78 -17.49
C ALA A 203 8.42 -7.70 -16.15
N SER A 204 9.38 -6.78 -16.01
CA SER A 204 10.09 -6.57 -14.73
C SER A 204 9.12 -6.15 -13.63
N LEU A 205 8.17 -5.26 -13.93
CA LEU A 205 7.16 -4.82 -12.97
C LEU A 205 6.19 -5.95 -12.60
N GLY A 206 5.73 -6.73 -13.58
CA GLY A 206 4.89 -7.90 -13.35
C GLY A 206 5.58 -8.91 -12.43
N LEU A 207 6.85 -9.20 -12.68
CA LEU A 207 7.65 -10.09 -11.83
C LEU A 207 7.80 -9.55 -10.40
N ALA A 208 8.04 -8.24 -10.25
CA ALA A 208 8.15 -7.60 -8.95
C ALA A 208 6.84 -7.63 -8.15
N VAL A 209 5.70 -7.38 -8.81
CA VAL A 209 4.37 -7.47 -8.19
C VAL A 209 4.12 -8.89 -7.70
N VAL A 210 4.29 -9.89 -8.59
CA VAL A 210 4.09 -11.31 -8.25
C VAL A 210 5.03 -11.74 -7.13
N GLY A 211 6.32 -11.44 -7.22
CA GLY A 211 7.32 -11.81 -6.21
C GLY A 211 7.03 -11.21 -4.84
N SER A 212 6.72 -9.90 -4.77
CA SER A 212 6.37 -9.22 -3.53
C SER A 212 5.08 -9.80 -2.92
N GLN A 213 4.07 -10.11 -3.74
CA GLN A 213 2.79 -10.63 -3.26
C GLN A 213 2.86 -12.09 -2.83
N LEU A 214 3.70 -12.91 -3.49
CA LEU A 214 4.00 -14.26 -3.04
C LEU A 214 4.65 -14.22 -1.66
N LEU A 215 5.66 -13.37 -1.47
CA LEU A 215 6.30 -13.20 -0.17
C LEU A 215 5.32 -12.71 0.91
N PHE A 216 4.44 -11.77 0.55
CA PHE A 216 3.36 -11.28 1.41
C PHE A 216 2.44 -12.41 1.85
N ALA A 217 1.94 -13.23 0.93
CA ALA A 217 1.09 -14.35 1.26
C ALA A 217 1.82 -15.38 2.14
N LEU A 218 3.05 -15.77 1.77
CA LEU A 218 3.81 -16.79 2.49
C LEU A 218 4.12 -16.42 3.94
N VAL A 219 4.38 -15.15 4.25
CA VAL A 219 4.63 -14.72 5.64
C VAL A 219 3.39 -14.88 6.54
N HIS A 220 2.19 -15.00 5.97
CA HIS A 220 0.97 -15.19 6.74
C HIS A 220 0.77 -16.63 7.21
N ILE A 221 1.50 -17.61 6.65
CA ILE A 221 1.35 -19.03 7.00
C ILE A 221 1.37 -19.26 8.52
N PRO A 222 2.36 -18.76 9.31
CA PRO A 222 2.37 -18.99 10.75
C PRO A 222 1.12 -18.45 11.45
N ALA A 223 0.65 -17.27 11.07
CA ALA A 223 -0.56 -16.67 11.65
C ALA A 223 -1.81 -17.50 11.31
N ARG A 224 -1.93 -18.01 10.08
CA ARG A 224 -3.05 -18.87 9.67
C ARG A 224 -3.06 -20.19 10.45
N LEU A 225 -1.90 -20.82 10.61
CA LEU A 225 -1.77 -22.07 11.36
C LEU A 225 -2.09 -21.87 12.85
N VAL A 226 -1.60 -20.78 13.44
CA VAL A 226 -1.91 -20.39 14.83
C VAL A 226 -3.40 -20.12 15.01
N ALA A 227 -4.05 -19.48 14.04
CA ALA A 227 -5.49 -19.23 14.04
C ALA A 227 -6.33 -20.52 13.81
N GLY A 228 -5.70 -21.68 13.66
CA GLY A 228 -6.38 -22.97 13.49
C GLY A 228 -6.78 -23.29 12.05
N THR A 229 -6.24 -22.58 11.06
CA THR A 229 -6.50 -22.88 9.64
C THR A 229 -5.91 -24.25 9.30
N GLN A 230 -6.74 -25.14 8.76
CA GLN A 230 -6.32 -26.50 8.39
C GLN A 230 -5.37 -26.47 7.19
N LEU A 231 -4.41 -27.40 7.19
CA LEU A 231 -3.54 -27.65 6.03
C LEU A 231 -4.37 -28.10 4.82
N GLY A 232 -3.83 -27.89 3.62
CA GLY A 232 -4.50 -28.24 2.36
C GLY A 232 -5.33 -27.08 1.81
N LEU A 233 -6.50 -27.40 1.26
CA LEU A 233 -7.32 -26.44 0.52
C LEU A 233 -7.69 -25.17 1.31
N PRO A 234 -8.07 -25.23 2.61
CA PRO A 234 -8.41 -24.02 3.37
C PRO A 234 -7.25 -23.03 3.46
N LEU A 235 -6.04 -23.51 3.81
CA LEU A 235 -4.85 -22.68 3.83
C LEU A 235 -4.55 -22.08 2.45
N TRP A 236 -4.65 -22.87 1.37
CA TRP A 236 -4.41 -22.37 0.01
C TRP A 236 -5.40 -21.27 -0.40
N GLN A 237 -6.68 -21.40 -0.03
CA GLN A 237 -7.70 -20.37 -0.29
C GLN A 237 -7.37 -19.07 0.45
N ASP A 238 -7.02 -19.15 1.73
CA ASP A 238 -6.63 -17.98 2.51
C ASP A 238 -5.37 -17.29 1.97
N LEU A 239 -4.37 -18.07 1.56
CA LEU A 239 -3.16 -17.54 0.94
C LEU A 239 -3.44 -16.91 -0.43
N LEU A 240 -4.33 -17.50 -1.23
CA LEU A 240 -4.74 -16.94 -2.52
C LEU A 240 -5.48 -15.61 -2.33
N ILE A 241 -6.40 -15.53 -1.38
CA ILE A 241 -7.09 -14.27 -1.05
C ILE A 241 -6.08 -13.23 -0.57
N THR A 242 -5.15 -13.62 0.30
CA THR A 242 -4.07 -12.73 0.80
C THR A 242 -3.19 -12.23 -0.35
N PHE A 243 -2.85 -13.08 -1.31
CA PHE A 243 -2.10 -12.72 -2.53
C PHE A 243 -2.89 -11.72 -3.41
N VAL A 244 -4.19 -11.96 -3.61
CA VAL A 244 -5.06 -11.09 -4.42
C VAL A 244 -5.22 -9.72 -3.77
N LEU A 245 -5.49 -9.66 -2.46
CA LEU A 245 -5.57 -8.40 -1.73
C LEU A 245 -4.24 -7.66 -1.78
N GLY A 246 -3.13 -8.38 -1.60
CA GLY A 246 -1.82 -7.78 -1.71
C GLY A 246 -1.53 -7.20 -3.10
N SER A 247 -2.03 -7.86 -4.15
CA SER A 247 -1.89 -7.39 -5.52
C SER A 247 -2.71 -6.12 -5.74
N ILE A 248 -3.91 -6.03 -5.17
CA ILE A 248 -4.74 -4.82 -5.21
C ILE A 248 -4.00 -3.64 -4.53
N PHE A 249 -3.41 -3.85 -3.35
CA PHE A 249 -2.67 -2.79 -2.66
C PHE A 249 -1.42 -2.35 -3.44
N ALA A 250 -0.70 -3.30 -4.06
CA ALA A 250 0.41 -2.98 -4.95
C ALA A 250 -0.06 -2.16 -6.16
N LEU A 251 -1.18 -2.52 -6.78
CA LEU A 251 -1.75 -1.75 -7.89
C LEU A 251 -2.18 -0.35 -7.45
N VAL A 252 -2.79 -0.20 -6.27
CA VAL A 252 -3.11 1.13 -5.71
C VAL A 252 -1.84 1.96 -5.59
N TYR A 253 -0.78 1.44 -4.97
CA TYR A 253 0.48 2.16 -4.82
C TYR A 253 1.12 2.53 -6.17
N LEU A 254 1.22 1.58 -7.10
CA LEU A 254 1.74 1.83 -8.45
C LEU A 254 0.92 2.89 -9.19
N ARG A 255 -0.40 2.89 -8.96
CA ARG A 255 -1.35 3.77 -9.64
C ARG A 255 -1.32 5.20 -9.10
N THR A 256 -1.27 5.34 -7.78
CA THR A 256 -1.34 6.63 -7.11
C THR A 256 0.03 7.26 -6.95
N GLY A 257 1.09 6.45 -6.87
CA GLY A 257 2.42 6.91 -6.50
C GLY A 257 2.56 7.20 -5.01
N ASN A 258 1.50 6.98 -4.23
CA ASN A 258 1.39 7.44 -2.86
C ASN A 258 1.15 6.24 -1.93
N LEU A 259 2.14 5.96 -1.07
CA LEU A 259 2.09 4.80 -0.17
C LEU A 259 1.01 4.96 0.91
N PHE A 260 0.76 6.20 1.37
CA PHE A 260 -0.27 6.47 2.38
C PHE A 260 -1.68 6.17 1.86
N VAL A 261 -1.94 6.33 0.55
CA VAL A 261 -3.20 5.88 -0.06
C VAL A 261 -3.32 4.35 0.00
N ALA A 262 -2.25 3.61 -0.29
CA ALA A 262 -2.24 2.15 -0.17
C ALA A 262 -2.45 1.70 1.29
N MET A 263 -1.80 2.36 2.26
CA MET A 263 -2.01 2.13 3.69
C MET A 263 -3.48 2.36 4.08
N GLY A 264 -4.08 3.47 3.66
CA GLY A 264 -5.48 3.75 3.92
C GLY A 264 -6.44 2.71 3.36
N VAL A 265 -6.21 2.29 2.11
CA VAL A 265 -6.98 1.21 1.48
C VAL A 265 -6.80 -0.10 2.23
N HIS A 266 -5.59 -0.41 2.69
CA HIS A 266 -5.31 -1.60 3.49
C HIS A 266 -6.09 -1.55 4.81
N VAL A 267 -5.97 -0.45 5.58
CA VAL A 267 -6.71 -0.25 6.83
C VAL A 267 -8.20 -0.49 6.62
N LEU A 268 -8.81 0.16 5.62
CA LEU A 268 -10.24 0.01 5.34
C LEU A 268 -10.60 -1.38 4.81
N SER A 269 -9.68 -2.10 4.18
CA SER A 269 -9.93 -3.46 3.71
C SER A 269 -9.88 -4.48 4.86
N ASN A 270 -9.02 -4.26 5.86
CA ASN A 270 -8.95 -5.09 7.06
C ASN A 270 -10.08 -4.77 8.03
N ASP A 271 -10.20 -3.50 8.39
CA ASP A 271 -11.24 -2.96 9.25
C ASP A 271 -11.85 -1.69 8.63
N PRO A 272 -12.92 -1.84 7.82
CA PRO A 272 -13.68 -0.73 7.26
C PRO A 272 -14.25 0.22 8.33
N THR A 273 -14.29 -0.21 9.60
CA THR A 273 -14.90 0.50 10.73
C THR A 273 -16.32 1.01 10.41
N SER A 274 -17.07 0.26 9.59
CA SER A 274 -18.44 0.65 9.22
C SER A 274 -19.34 0.67 10.45
N LEU A 275 -20.01 1.81 10.65
CA LEU A 275 -20.96 1.99 11.75
C LEU A 275 -22.22 1.16 11.53
N PHE A 276 -22.57 0.86 10.28
CA PHE A 276 -23.89 0.33 9.92
C PHE A 276 -23.83 -1.02 9.21
N LEU A 277 -22.78 -1.30 8.43
CA LEU A 277 -22.66 -2.54 7.67
C LEU A 277 -21.95 -3.63 8.49
N THR A 278 -22.31 -4.89 8.21
CA THR A 278 -21.50 -6.02 8.64
C THR A 278 -20.17 -6.07 7.87
N GLN A 279 -19.15 -6.64 8.50
CA GLN A 279 -17.79 -6.68 7.97
C GLN A 279 -17.68 -7.20 6.52
N PRO A 280 -18.30 -8.34 6.13
CA PRO A 280 -18.20 -8.82 4.75
C PRO A 280 -18.75 -7.83 3.73
N ILE A 281 -19.89 -7.21 4.01
CA ILE A 281 -20.53 -6.24 3.10
C ILE A 281 -19.71 -4.95 3.03
N ALA A 282 -19.25 -4.45 4.19
CA ALA A 282 -18.41 -3.26 4.23
C ALA A 282 -17.12 -3.42 3.41
N ARG A 283 -16.46 -4.59 3.49
CA ARG A 283 -15.27 -4.90 2.68
C ARG A 283 -15.56 -4.94 1.18
N VAL A 284 -16.74 -5.44 0.78
CA VAL A 284 -17.17 -5.39 -0.64
C VAL A 284 -17.31 -3.94 -1.10
N VAL A 285 -17.94 -3.07 -0.29
CA VAL A 285 -18.07 -1.63 -0.62
C VAL A 285 -16.69 -0.97 -0.75
N VAL A 286 -15.76 -1.26 0.16
CA VAL A 286 -14.37 -0.81 0.06
C VAL A 286 -13.73 -1.30 -1.24
N GLY A 287 -13.86 -2.57 -1.59
CA GLY A 287 -13.35 -3.14 -2.84
C GLY A 287 -13.90 -2.44 -4.09
N LEU A 288 -15.19 -2.11 -4.12
CA LEU A 288 -15.80 -1.32 -5.21
C LEU A 288 -15.24 0.09 -5.27
N CYS A 289 -15.05 0.74 -4.12
CA CYS A 289 -14.44 2.06 -4.06
C CYS A 289 -12.99 2.06 -4.57
N VAL A 290 -12.22 1.01 -4.24
CA VAL A 290 -10.85 0.82 -4.74
C VAL A 290 -10.84 0.61 -6.25
N LEU A 291 -11.79 -0.16 -6.79
CA LEU A 291 -11.92 -0.30 -8.24
C LEU A 291 -12.19 1.05 -8.91
N ILE A 292 -13.12 1.85 -8.36
CA ILE A 292 -13.39 3.21 -8.85
C ILE A 292 -12.15 4.09 -8.75
N LEU A 293 -11.40 4.02 -7.66
CA LEU A 293 -10.14 4.74 -7.46
C LEU A 293 -9.13 4.37 -8.56
N LEU A 294 -8.89 3.08 -8.80
CA LEU A 294 -7.91 2.61 -9.80
C LEU A 294 -8.26 3.06 -11.23
N LEU A 295 -9.55 3.03 -11.58
CA LEU A 295 -10.06 3.43 -12.89
C LEU A 295 -10.14 4.97 -13.05
N GLY A 296 -10.47 5.68 -11.97
CA GLY A 296 -10.72 7.12 -11.95
C GLY A 296 -9.47 7.99 -11.76
N TRP A 297 -8.44 7.48 -11.07
CA TRP A 297 -7.20 8.21 -10.77
C TRP A 297 -6.55 8.96 -11.94
N PRO A 298 -6.36 8.37 -13.15
CA PRO A 298 -5.70 9.07 -14.25
C PRO A 298 -6.48 10.27 -14.79
N ARG A 299 -7.79 10.36 -14.53
CA ARG A 299 -8.60 11.53 -14.88
C ARG A 299 -8.44 12.61 -13.81
N LEU A 300 -8.48 12.22 -12.53
CA LEU A 300 -8.32 13.14 -11.40
C LEU A 300 -6.96 13.85 -11.44
N HIS A 301 -5.89 13.11 -11.71
CA HIS A 301 -4.54 13.68 -11.80
C HIS A 301 -4.41 14.69 -12.95
N ARG A 302 -5.08 14.45 -14.08
CA ARG A 302 -5.07 15.39 -15.22
C ARG A 302 -5.76 16.71 -14.89
N LEU A 303 -6.89 16.66 -14.17
CA LEU A 303 -7.62 17.87 -13.77
C LEU A 303 -6.81 18.75 -12.81
N ARG A 304 -5.97 18.15 -11.95
CA ARG A 304 -5.09 18.92 -11.06
C ARG A 304 -3.91 19.60 -11.76
N MET A 305 -3.47 19.05 -12.90
CA MET A 305 -2.33 19.54 -13.68
C MET A 305 -2.74 20.56 -14.75
N MET A 306 -4.03 20.91 -14.86
CA MET A 306 -4.48 22.05 -15.66
C MET A 306 -4.48 23.28 -14.73
N PRO A 307 -3.40 24.07 -14.68
CA PRO A 307 -3.47 25.36 -14.01
C PRO A 307 -4.53 26.23 -14.69
N ASN A 308 -5.13 27.08 -13.88
CA ASN A 308 -6.11 28.08 -14.27
C ASN A 308 -5.44 29.09 -15.23
N GLU A 309 -5.26 28.73 -16.51
CA GLU A 309 -4.69 29.61 -17.55
C GLU A 309 -5.54 30.88 -17.74
N ASP A 310 -6.77 30.90 -17.22
CA ASP A 310 -7.69 32.03 -17.28
C ASP A 310 -7.47 33.10 -16.19
N ALA A 311 -6.52 32.92 -15.25
CA ALA A 311 -6.30 33.88 -14.16
C ALA A 311 -5.30 35.02 -14.46
N ASN A 312 -4.65 35.02 -15.63
CA ASN A 312 -3.62 35.99 -16.00
C ASN A 312 -3.86 36.62 -17.38
N THR A 313 -5.09 36.91 -17.76
CA THR A 313 -5.33 37.89 -18.84
C THR A 313 -5.32 39.30 -18.22
N PRO A 314 -4.25 40.10 -18.37
CA PRO A 314 -4.33 41.50 -17.99
C PRO A 314 -5.38 42.16 -18.88
N THR A 315 -6.40 42.74 -18.26
CA THR A 315 -7.32 43.68 -18.92
C THR A 315 -6.48 44.82 -19.49
N GLN A 316 -6.41 44.89 -20.82
CA GLN A 316 -5.99 46.09 -21.55
C GLN A 316 -7.15 47.07 -21.66
#